data_AF-A0A534T355-F1
#
_entry.id   AF-A0A534T355-F1
#
_cell.length_a   1.000
_cell.length_b   1.000
_cell.length_c   1.000
_cell.angle_alpha   90.00
_cell.angle_beta   90.00
_cell.angle_gamma   90.00
#
_symmetry.space_group_name_H-M   'P 1'
#
loop_
_entity.id
_entity.type
_entity.pdbx_description
1 polymer ?
#
loop_
_entity_poly.entity_id
_entity_poly.type
_entity_poly.pdbx_seq_one_letter_code
_entity_poly.pdbx_strand_id
1 'polypeptide(L)'
;MHQRQPRHFRSGAALASVLALIAILGLAPRAGHAQGQCVTEFQEQTSGPVADGGTICATAVSNKCTFNLELCINQPEASCTPQNLKRKVRASSPTFCAGGIGKVNVKPNGTSSVCGSFAGVTVKTKKHGTKERSCKIRGKAKKAKSTITLLCRPESSPCSTTTTTTTPLICLTTTTLPTCGNGVVEVGAGEQCDPPCGVPAVGCTAGQFCNSSCQCVPTAACTCGASTKLDFTTDVGTGSCGAITDGSGANLTCLTCAGLYFGGGAEAVPLPATVPNMGSSLTKVSACSGTCLTLANFTSTDTGSNRNCTSVGCLFGPPLPIPNTAAAALSTCIVNVVAADAQGFAQCDTGASSLDLPLTSLTYLFGDLLNGTTTDRPNVDGIQPCPVCLPSAPPSGTCTAAHCCWGGPQHDQPCEPGSGSLGAPYPTSHDCPPPGFPVGTLTGQPIGMLPIPFALTTGISSKTAVASGTEQRVFCGFCRDQANTGCFEGDPSNGCPHNDPNSTCTAASAPLPCCTGAGTGTCQKCTDAGVPFPCCTGMGTGTCDPQTLKPCQSNSDCTDAAWPDCEQRNQGAFHQTGAATVFEVGAPAGSMIDGAAHASTLVSVFCIPPTFNGAIDAAADLPGPGAVSLPGHAQLLP
;
A
#
# COMPACT_ATOMS: atom_id res chain seq x y z
N MET A 1 -15.23 -56.22 66.93
CA MET A 1 -15.24 -57.67 67.20
C MET A 1 -13.95 -58.31 66.63
N HIS A 2 -13.72 -59.60 66.85
CA HIS A 2 -12.41 -60.23 66.73
C HIS A 2 -11.82 -60.36 65.30
N GLN A 3 -10.51 -60.11 65.22
CA GLN A 3 -9.46 -60.93 64.59
C GLN A 3 -9.74 -61.66 63.25
N ARG A 4 -8.80 -61.50 62.30
CA ARG A 4 -7.78 -62.54 62.02
C ARG A 4 -6.58 -62.01 61.21
N GLN A 5 -5.38 -62.30 61.72
CA GLN A 5 -4.11 -62.39 60.98
C GLN A 5 -4.03 -63.80 60.30
N PRO A 6 -2.95 -64.26 59.59
CA PRO A 6 -1.58 -63.71 59.50
C PRO A 6 -0.85 -63.86 58.13
N ARG A 7 0.49 -63.72 58.18
CA ARG A 7 1.58 -64.15 57.26
C ARG A 7 2.13 -63.02 56.36
N HIS A 8 3.32 -62.48 56.67
CA HIS A 8 4.69 -63.01 56.49
C HIS A 8 5.22 -62.80 55.04
N PHE A 9 6.44 -62.32 54.79
CA PHE A 9 7.47 -61.71 55.65
C PHE A 9 8.55 -61.00 54.78
N ARG A 10 9.44 -60.21 55.41
CA ARG A 10 10.73 -59.66 54.89
C ARG A 10 10.74 -58.42 53.96
N SER A 11 11.38 -57.38 54.52
CA SER A 11 12.47 -56.57 53.92
C SER A 11 12.21 -55.58 52.78
N GLY A 12 12.64 -54.32 52.96
CA GLY A 12 12.86 -53.37 51.87
C GLY A 12 12.89 -51.91 52.36
N ALA A 13 13.99 -51.20 52.12
CA ALA A 13 14.23 -49.82 52.54
C ALA A 13 13.22 -48.78 52.00
N ALA A 14 13.14 -47.64 52.68
CA ALA A 14 12.25 -46.52 52.37
C ALA A 14 12.49 -45.88 50.99
N LEU A 15 11.42 -45.31 50.42
CA LEU A 15 11.44 -44.34 49.31
C LEU A 15 10.30 -43.34 49.49
N ALA A 16 10.53 -42.08 49.14
CA ALA A 16 9.60 -40.97 49.39
C ALA A 16 8.79 -40.56 48.14
N SER A 17 7.66 -39.89 48.38
CA SER A 17 6.59 -39.60 47.42
C SER A 17 7.00 -38.90 46.13
N VAL A 18 6.48 -39.40 45.01
CA VAL A 18 6.26 -38.62 43.77
C VAL A 18 4.83 -38.93 43.28
N LEU A 19 4.03 -37.89 43.08
CA LEU A 19 2.70 -37.99 42.46
C LEU A 19 2.82 -37.65 40.96
N ALA A 20 2.15 -38.42 40.11
CA ALA A 20 2.06 -38.19 38.68
C ALA A 20 0.58 -38.08 38.27
N LEU A 21 0.28 -37.11 37.40
CA LEU A 21 -1.02 -36.94 36.76
C LEU A 21 -0.79 -36.64 35.28
N ILE A 22 -1.64 -37.23 34.43
CA ILE A 22 -1.40 -37.34 32.98
C ILE A 22 -2.12 -36.22 32.23
N ALA A 23 -1.44 -35.60 31.27
CA ALA A 23 -2.01 -34.67 30.30
C ALA A 23 -1.76 -35.16 28.87
N ILE A 24 -2.74 -34.96 27.99
CA ILE A 24 -2.74 -35.49 26.62
C ILE A 24 -1.93 -34.57 25.69
N LEU A 25 -1.06 -35.12 24.85
CA LEU A 25 -0.31 -34.35 23.85
C LEU A 25 -1.09 -34.20 22.54
N GLY A 26 -1.58 -32.99 22.28
CA GLY A 26 -1.74 -32.48 20.92
C GLY A 26 -0.39 -32.04 20.33
N LEU A 27 -0.14 -32.31 19.05
CA LEU A 27 1.11 -31.94 18.37
C LEU A 27 1.03 -30.53 17.79
N ALA A 28 1.84 -29.60 18.32
CA ALA A 28 2.08 -28.28 17.75
C ALA A 28 3.61 -28.07 17.52
N PRO A 29 4.03 -27.40 16.44
CA PRO A 29 5.44 -27.17 16.14
C PRO A 29 6.04 -26.11 17.08
N ARG A 30 6.74 -26.55 18.13
CA ARG A 30 7.41 -25.66 19.10
C ARG A 30 8.58 -24.87 18.49
N ALA A 31 8.31 -23.65 18.04
CA ALA A 31 9.32 -22.61 17.87
C ALA A 31 9.71 -22.04 19.25
N GLY A 32 10.76 -22.59 19.87
CA GLY A 32 11.18 -22.19 21.22
C GLY A 32 12.05 -20.93 21.24
N HIS A 33 11.45 -19.74 21.29
CA HIS A 33 12.16 -18.51 21.68
C HIS A 33 12.65 -18.62 23.14
N ALA A 34 13.90 -18.20 23.39
CA ALA A 34 14.47 -18.10 24.72
C ALA A 34 14.23 -16.67 25.26
N GLN A 35 13.13 -16.47 25.98
CA GLN A 35 12.72 -15.15 26.47
C GLN A 35 13.85 -14.41 27.21
N GLY A 36 13.96 -13.10 26.94
CA GLY A 36 14.86 -12.17 27.62
C GLY A 36 16.30 -12.08 27.11
N GLN A 37 16.69 -12.71 26.00
CA GLN A 37 18.04 -12.55 25.41
C GLN A 37 17.99 -11.89 24.03
N CYS A 38 18.77 -10.83 23.84
CA CYS A 38 18.91 -10.15 22.55
C CYS A 38 19.39 -11.12 21.46
N VAL A 39 18.81 -10.99 20.26
CA VAL A 39 18.84 -12.06 19.27
C VAL A 39 20.19 -12.18 18.55
N THR A 40 20.34 -13.32 17.87
CA THR A 40 21.29 -13.46 16.78
C THR A 40 20.57 -13.22 15.46
N GLU A 41 21.25 -12.71 14.45
CA GLU A 41 20.64 -12.39 13.16
C GLU A 41 21.61 -12.76 12.03
N PHE A 42 21.07 -13.13 10.87
CA PHE A 42 21.83 -13.18 9.64
C PHE A 42 21.41 -12.01 8.75
N GLN A 43 22.37 -11.34 8.13
CA GLN A 43 22.11 -10.36 7.08
C GLN A 43 22.71 -10.86 5.77
N GLU A 44 21.98 -10.70 4.67
CA GLU A 44 22.43 -10.97 3.30
C GLU A 44 22.76 -9.64 2.62
N GLN A 45 23.83 -9.62 1.82
CA GLN A 45 24.38 -8.39 1.25
C GLN A 45 23.40 -7.60 0.35
N THR A 46 22.42 -8.26 -0.28
CA THR A 46 21.40 -7.57 -1.11
C THR A 46 19.99 -7.62 -0.54
N SER A 47 19.63 -8.64 0.26
CA SER A 47 18.28 -8.77 0.84
C SER A 47 18.15 -8.28 2.29
N GLY A 48 19.22 -7.74 2.90
CA GLY A 48 19.18 -7.19 4.25
C GLY A 48 19.00 -8.26 5.35
N PRO A 49 18.37 -7.93 6.50
CA PRO A 49 18.20 -8.84 7.63
C PRO A 49 17.24 -10.00 7.32
N VAL A 50 17.57 -11.19 7.83
CA VAL A 50 16.90 -12.45 7.51
C VAL A 50 16.37 -13.12 8.79
N ALA A 51 15.05 -13.10 8.94
CA ALA A 51 14.32 -13.61 10.11
C ALA A 51 14.61 -15.10 10.44
N ASP A 52 14.48 -15.52 11.71
CA ASP A 52 14.62 -16.93 12.09
C ASP A 52 13.57 -17.81 11.36
N GLY A 53 14.01 -18.94 10.83
CA GLY A 53 13.21 -19.79 9.93
C GLY A 53 13.23 -19.37 8.46
N GLY A 54 13.59 -18.11 8.15
CA GLY A 54 13.54 -17.51 6.82
C GLY A 54 14.32 -18.28 5.75
N THR A 55 13.90 -18.11 4.49
CA THR A 55 14.52 -18.78 3.32
C THR A 55 14.93 -17.76 2.27
N ILE A 56 16.22 -17.74 1.92
CA ILE A 56 16.78 -16.92 0.85
C ILE A 56 16.88 -17.78 -0.41
N CYS A 57 16.42 -17.27 -1.55
CA CYS A 57 16.49 -17.94 -2.84
C CYS A 57 17.60 -17.31 -3.70
N ALA A 58 18.40 -18.14 -4.37
CA ALA A 58 19.26 -17.69 -5.47
C ALA A 58 19.22 -18.69 -6.64
N THR A 59 19.22 -18.16 -7.87
CA THR A 59 19.39 -18.95 -9.09
C THR A 59 20.85 -19.35 -9.24
N ALA A 60 21.11 -20.59 -9.62
CA ALA A 60 22.45 -21.09 -9.81
C ALA A 60 23.11 -20.48 -11.05
N VAL A 61 24.41 -20.20 -10.95
CA VAL A 61 25.29 -19.95 -12.10
C VAL A 61 26.31 -21.07 -12.16
N SER A 62 26.37 -21.81 -13.26
CA SER A 62 27.24 -23.01 -13.36
C SER A 62 27.01 -23.97 -12.19
N ASN A 63 25.74 -24.29 -11.95
CA ASN A 63 25.24 -25.24 -10.94
C ASN A 63 25.73 -24.98 -9.49
N LYS A 64 25.98 -23.70 -9.14
CA LYS A 64 26.29 -23.20 -7.79
C LYS A 64 25.52 -21.91 -7.51
N CYS A 65 25.14 -21.68 -6.27
CA CYS A 65 24.70 -20.39 -5.76
C CYS A 65 25.62 -19.97 -4.62
N THR A 66 25.90 -18.67 -4.51
CA THR A 66 26.68 -18.10 -3.40
C THR A 66 25.87 -17.00 -2.75
N PHE A 67 25.65 -17.11 -1.45
CA PHE A 67 24.93 -16.15 -0.62
C PHE A 67 25.95 -15.40 0.22
N ASN A 68 26.01 -14.07 0.15
CA ASN A 68 26.97 -13.28 0.88
C ASN A 68 26.36 -12.89 2.22
N LEU A 69 26.78 -13.59 3.27
CA LEU A 69 26.12 -13.56 4.57
C LEU A 69 27.06 -13.08 5.66
N GLU A 70 26.54 -12.28 6.57
CA GLU A 70 27.15 -12.04 7.88
C GLU A 70 26.27 -12.47 9.04
N LEU A 71 26.85 -12.50 10.24
CA LEU A 71 26.21 -12.97 11.46
C LEU A 71 26.33 -11.88 12.53
N CYS A 72 25.20 -11.32 12.89
CA CYS A 72 25.05 -10.30 13.92
C CYS A 72 24.60 -10.94 15.24
N ILE A 73 25.04 -10.35 16.36
CA ILE A 73 24.81 -10.85 17.72
C ILE A 73 24.47 -9.71 18.67
N ASN A 74 23.68 -10.00 19.71
CA ASN A 74 23.10 -9.00 20.61
C ASN A 74 22.28 -7.94 19.87
N GLN A 75 21.54 -8.32 18.81
CA GLN A 75 20.69 -7.36 18.11
C GLN A 75 19.53 -6.91 19.01
N PRO A 76 19.21 -5.60 19.04
CA PRO A 76 18.20 -5.05 19.92
C PRO A 76 16.79 -5.52 19.51
N GLU A 77 15.99 -5.86 20.51
CA GLU A 77 14.60 -6.28 20.41
C GLU A 77 13.90 -5.80 21.70
N ALA A 78 12.59 -5.55 21.66
CA ALA A 78 11.85 -5.04 22.81
C ALA A 78 12.07 -5.90 24.08
N SER A 79 12.51 -5.27 25.16
CA SER A 79 12.80 -5.92 26.46
C SER A 79 13.90 -7.00 26.45
N CYS A 80 14.81 -7.02 25.46
CA CYS A 80 15.91 -7.99 25.40
C CYS A 80 17.09 -7.62 26.31
N THR A 81 17.76 -8.61 26.93
CA THR A 81 19.01 -8.39 27.71
C THR A 81 20.25 -8.78 26.89
N PRO A 82 21.18 -7.84 26.58
CA PRO A 82 22.39 -8.14 25.81
C PRO A 82 23.32 -9.12 26.51
N GLN A 83 23.91 -10.05 25.75
CA GLN A 83 24.75 -11.10 26.30
C GLN A 83 26.22 -10.70 26.31
N ASN A 84 26.85 -10.75 27.50
CA ASN A 84 28.31 -10.64 27.60
C ASN A 84 28.95 -11.86 26.92
N LEU A 85 29.62 -11.63 25.78
CA LEU A 85 30.22 -12.63 24.91
C LEU A 85 31.72 -12.33 24.75
N LYS A 86 32.56 -13.36 24.98
CA LYS A 86 34.04 -13.24 24.99
C LYS A 86 34.75 -14.23 24.05
N ARG A 87 33.99 -14.96 23.22
CA ARG A 87 34.51 -15.95 22.26
C ARG A 87 33.90 -15.69 20.88
N LYS A 88 34.68 -15.88 19.82
CA LYS A 88 34.24 -15.78 18.43
C LYS A 88 33.06 -16.72 18.18
N VAL A 89 31.93 -16.16 17.73
CA VAL A 89 30.76 -16.93 17.28
C VAL A 89 30.94 -17.22 15.79
N ARG A 90 30.62 -18.44 15.36
CA ARG A 90 30.63 -18.85 13.95
C ARG A 90 29.25 -19.38 13.57
N ALA A 91 28.86 -19.19 12.32
CA ALA A 91 27.78 -19.96 11.75
C ALA A 91 28.16 -21.46 11.72
N SER A 92 27.14 -22.30 11.84
CA SER A 92 27.21 -23.75 11.73
C SER A 92 26.12 -24.22 10.77
N SER A 93 26.17 -25.46 10.30
CA SER A 93 25.08 -26.01 9.48
C SER A 93 24.71 -27.42 9.96
N PRO A 94 23.43 -27.70 10.31
CA PRO A 94 22.93 -29.06 10.47
C PRO A 94 22.80 -29.82 9.13
N THR A 95 23.17 -29.21 8.00
CA THR A 95 23.10 -29.79 6.65
C THR A 95 24.41 -29.56 5.89
N PHE A 96 24.59 -30.22 4.75
CA PHE A 96 25.81 -30.01 3.96
C PHE A 96 25.62 -28.89 2.92
N CYS A 97 26.08 -27.67 3.23
CA CYS A 97 26.41 -26.66 2.22
C CYS A 97 27.70 -27.08 1.50
N ALA A 98 27.92 -26.58 0.29
CA ALA A 98 29.11 -26.93 -0.49
C ALA A 98 30.39 -26.19 -0.06
N GLY A 99 30.28 -25.09 0.69
CA GLY A 99 31.42 -24.35 1.22
C GLY A 99 31.03 -23.10 2.01
N GLY A 100 32.02 -22.34 2.45
CA GLY A 100 31.85 -20.97 2.98
C GLY A 100 31.45 -20.84 4.46
N ILE A 101 30.52 -21.66 4.98
CA ILE A 101 29.89 -21.49 6.33
C ILE A 101 30.88 -21.06 7.43
N GLY A 102 32.02 -21.74 7.56
CA GLY A 102 33.00 -21.48 8.63
C GLY A 102 33.70 -20.11 8.58
N LYS A 103 33.51 -19.35 7.48
CA LYS A 103 33.89 -17.95 7.31
C LYS A 103 32.82 -16.96 7.78
N VAL A 104 31.54 -17.33 7.86
CA VAL A 104 30.49 -16.47 8.44
C VAL A 104 30.66 -16.47 9.95
N ASN A 105 31.21 -15.39 10.50
CA ASN A 105 31.65 -15.33 11.90
C ASN A 105 31.77 -13.90 12.43
N VAL A 106 31.66 -13.75 13.74
CA VAL A 106 31.77 -12.46 14.45
C VAL A 106 32.59 -12.62 15.74
N LYS A 107 33.40 -11.60 16.07
CA LYS A 107 34.23 -11.55 17.29
C LYS A 107 33.64 -10.51 18.26
N PRO A 108 32.79 -10.91 19.23
CA PRO A 108 32.21 -9.99 20.21
C PRO A 108 33.26 -9.33 21.10
N ASN A 109 32.91 -8.14 21.61
CA ASN A 109 33.66 -7.39 22.61
C ASN A 109 32.76 -7.02 23.81
N GLY A 110 32.33 -8.03 24.58
CA GLY A 110 31.46 -7.81 25.75
C GLY A 110 29.98 -7.88 25.40
N THR A 111 29.21 -6.84 25.74
CA THR A 111 27.73 -6.79 25.65
C THR A 111 27.20 -6.00 24.45
N SER A 112 28.05 -5.38 23.64
CA SER A 112 27.61 -4.60 22.47
C SER A 112 26.88 -5.46 21.43
N SER A 113 25.97 -4.83 20.70
CA SER A 113 25.56 -5.27 19.36
C SER A 113 26.76 -5.18 18.43
N VAL A 114 27.06 -6.27 17.71
CA VAL A 114 28.09 -6.28 16.65
C VAL A 114 27.74 -7.28 15.56
N CYS A 115 28.08 -6.91 14.32
CA CYS A 115 28.03 -7.78 13.14
C CYS A 115 29.42 -8.32 12.78
N GLY A 116 29.45 -9.19 11.76
CA GLY A 116 30.65 -9.88 11.32
C GLY A 116 31.36 -9.13 10.18
N SER A 117 31.56 -9.85 9.08
CA SER A 117 31.78 -9.27 7.76
C SER A 117 31.20 -10.27 6.76
N PHE A 118 30.62 -9.77 5.67
CA PHE A 118 30.02 -10.62 4.63
C PHE A 118 30.98 -11.70 4.13
N ALA A 119 30.51 -12.95 4.10
CA ALA A 119 31.26 -14.09 3.62
C ALA A 119 30.38 -15.03 2.80
N GLY A 120 30.78 -15.28 1.55
CA GLY A 120 30.07 -16.15 0.62
C GLY A 120 29.92 -17.59 1.11
N VAL A 121 28.68 -18.04 1.28
CA VAL A 121 28.28 -19.43 1.56
C VAL A 121 27.80 -20.08 0.26
N THR A 122 28.47 -21.14 -0.17
CA THR A 122 28.15 -21.80 -1.45
C THR A 122 27.21 -22.99 -1.25
N VAL A 123 26.15 -23.05 -2.04
CA VAL A 123 25.26 -24.20 -2.19
C VAL A 123 25.37 -24.71 -3.64
N LYS A 124 25.41 -26.04 -3.83
CA LYS A 124 25.41 -26.68 -5.17
C LYS A 124 24.03 -27.28 -5.43
N THR A 125 23.50 -27.14 -6.64
CA THR A 125 22.27 -27.85 -7.05
C THR A 125 22.48 -29.39 -7.05
N LYS A 126 21.39 -30.14 -7.12
CA LYS A 126 21.36 -31.60 -7.32
C LYS A 126 21.36 -31.93 -8.82
N LYS A 127 21.64 -33.20 -9.14
CA LYS A 127 21.60 -33.78 -10.50
C LYS A 127 22.23 -32.85 -11.58
N HIS A 128 23.51 -32.52 -11.42
CA HIS A 128 24.30 -31.76 -12.40
C HIS A 128 23.65 -30.45 -12.92
N GLY A 129 22.96 -29.71 -12.05
CA GLY A 129 22.32 -28.45 -12.44
C GLY A 129 20.80 -28.54 -12.63
N THR A 130 20.20 -29.72 -12.63
CA THR A 130 18.78 -29.90 -13.02
C THR A 130 17.76 -29.92 -11.87
N LYS A 131 18.19 -29.96 -10.60
CA LYS A 131 17.27 -29.90 -9.43
C LYS A 131 17.81 -29.04 -8.29
N GLU A 132 16.90 -28.34 -7.61
CA GLU A 132 17.24 -27.45 -6.49
C GLU A 132 17.81 -28.17 -5.24
N ARG A 133 18.52 -27.39 -4.41
CA ARG A 133 19.04 -27.83 -3.11
C ARG A 133 18.95 -26.70 -2.09
N SER A 134 18.45 -27.03 -0.90
CA SER A 134 18.54 -26.18 0.28
C SER A 134 19.74 -26.55 1.18
N CYS A 135 20.27 -25.55 1.90
CA CYS A 135 21.16 -25.74 3.04
C CYS A 135 20.67 -24.84 4.20
N LYS A 136 20.40 -25.43 5.37
CA LYS A 136 20.01 -24.66 6.57
C LYS A 136 21.25 -24.30 7.37
N ILE A 137 21.50 -23.03 7.68
CA ILE A 137 22.60 -22.58 8.54
C ILE A 137 22.07 -22.08 9.89
N ARG A 138 22.94 -21.98 10.90
CA ARG A 138 22.60 -21.63 12.29
C ARG A 138 23.66 -20.75 12.94
N GLY A 139 23.24 -19.59 13.42
CA GLY A 139 23.98 -18.75 14.37
C GLY A 139 23.55 -19.14 15.80
N LYS A 140 24.48 -19.18 16.75
CA LYS A 140 24.16 -19.48 18.15
C LYS A 140 25.10 -18.76 19.12
N ALA A 141 24.56 -17.85 19.93
CA ALA A 141 25.25 -17.14 20.98
C ALA A 141 24.63 -17.50 22.34
N LYS A 142 25.28 -18.40 23.10
CA LYS A 142 24.74 -19.02 24.34
C LYS A 142 23.37 -19.69 24.11
N LYS A 143 22.27 -19.05 24.53
CA LYS A 143 20.88 -19.54 24.35
C LYS A 143 20.22 -18.94 23.10
N ALA A 144 20.52 -17.68 22.75
CA ALA A 144 20.08 -17.06 21.50
C ALA A 144 20.58 -17.88 20.29
N LYS A 145 19.69 -18.13 19.33
CA LYS A 145 19.93 -19.04 18.20
C LYS A 145 18.98 -18.76 17.04
N SER A 146 19.52 -18.44 15.88
CA SER A 146 18.75 -18.20 14.64
C SER A 146 19.20 -19.14 13.51
N THR A 147 18.28 -19.47 12.61
CA THR A 147 18.33 -20.59 11.66
C THR A 147 17.70 -20.18 10.33
N ILE A 148 18.51 -19.89 9.31
CA ILE A 148 18.00 -19.55 7.98
C ILE A 148 18.27 -20.66 6.97
N THR A 149 17.51 -20.68 5.87
CA THR A 149 17.63 -21.66 4.78
C THR A 149 18.11 -20.97 3.52
N LEU A 150 19.14 -21.52 2.87
CA LEU A 150 19.69 -21.04 1.60
C LEU A 150 19.24 -21.99 0.50
N LEU A 151 18.32 -21.56 -0.36
CA LEU A 151 17.73 -22.34 -1.45
C LEU A 151 18.38 -21.99 -2.79
N CYS A 152 19.10 -22.96 -3.36
CA CYS A 152 19.75 -22.83 -4.65
C CYS A 152 18.93 -23.54 -5.74
N ARG A 153 18.38 -22.76 -6.68
CA ARG A 153 17.50 -23.25 -7.77
C ARG A 153 18.25 -23.38 -9.11
N PRO A 154 17.81 -24.27 -10.02
CA PRO A 154 18.46 -24.43 -11.33
C PRO A 154 18.12 -23.27 -12.28
N GLU A 155 18.95 -23.05 -13.30
CA GLU A 155 18.74 -22.04 -14.35
C GLU A 155 17.42 -22.27 -15.10
N SER A 156 16.98 -23.54 -15.24
CA SER A 156 15.71 -23.94 -15.86
C SER A 156 14.46 -23.79 -14.96
N SER A 157 14.61 -23.28 -13.75
CA SER A 157 13.51 -22.95 -12.83
C SER A 157 14.05 -21.92 -11.83
N PRO A 158 14.27 -20.67 -12.29
CA PRO A 158 14.95 -19.65 -11.49
C PRO A 158 14.18 -19.37 -10.19
N CYS A 159 14.83 -18.70 -9.25
CA CYS A 159 14.07 -17.94 -8.26
C CYS A 159 13.27 -16.87 -9.02
N SER A 160 11.97 -16.78 -8.75
CA SER A 160 11.20 -15.61 -9.20
C SER A 160 11.87 -14.36 -8.63
N THR A 161 11.82 -13.25 -9.36
CA THR A 161 12.23 -11.94 -8.82
C THR A 161 11.52 -11.73 -7.49
N THR A 162 12.29 -11.61 -6.41
CA THR A 162 11.76 -11.78 -5.06
C THR A 162 10.86 -10.62 -4.68
N THR A 163 9.55 -10.78 -4.86
CA THR A 163 8.55 -10.08 -4.05
C THR A 163 8.92 -10.34 -2.60
N THR A 164 9.32 -9.29 -1.88
CA THR A 164 9.68 -9.39 -0.46
C THR A 164 8.54 -10.07 0.28
N THR A 165 8.83 -11.08 1.09
CA THR A 165 7.81 -11.86 1.80
C THR A 165 7.03 -10.95 2.76
N THR A 166 5.88 -10.45 2.32
CA THR A 166 4.85 -9.89 3.19
C THR A 166 4.56 -10.92 4.28
N THR A 167 4.50 -10.51 5.54
CA THR A 167 3.88 -11.35 6.57
C THR A 167 2.44 -11.58 6.13
N PRO A 168 2.02 -12.81 5.79
CA PRO A 168 0.64 -13.02 5.37
C PRO A 168 -0.26 -12.73 6.57
N LEU A 169 -1.24 -11.84 6.39
CA LEU A 169 -2.43 -11.82 7.23
C LEU A 169 -2.94 -13.25 7.33
N ILE A 170 -3.25 -13.73 8.54
CA ILE A 170 -3.72 -15.11 8.75
C ILE A 170 -5.06 -15.35 8.01
N CYS A 171 -5.73 -14.27 7.62
CA CYS A 171 -6.95 -14.20 6.83
C CYS A 171 -6.75 -14.40 5.31
N LEU A 172 -5.52 -14.38 4.79
CA LEU A 172 -5.20 -14.59 3.36
C LEU A 172 -4.37 -15.86 3.17
N THR A 173 -4.97 -16.88 2.55
CA THR A 173 -4.26 -18.07 2.05
C THR A 173 -3.67 -17.80 0.66
N THR A 174 -2.35 -17.79 0.56
CA THR A 174 -1.61 -17.46 -0.68
C THR A 174 -1.95 -18.40 -1.84
N THR A 175 -2.70 -17.91 -2.82
CA THR A 175 -3.02 -18.63 -4.06
C THR A 175 -3.03 -17.66 -5.23
N THR A 176 -2.56 -18.09 -6.40
CA THR A 176 -2.73 -17.32 -7.64
C THR A 176 -4.19 -17.37 -8.10
N LEU A 177 -4.71 -16.21 -8.51
CA LEU A 177 -6.05 -15.90 -9.06
C LEU A 177 -6.87 -17.10 -9.59
N PRO A 178 -8.12 -17.27 -9.10
CA PRO A 178 -9.29 -16.76 -9.85
C PRO A 178 -9.92 -15.49 -9.24
N THR A 179 -10.82 -14.87 -9.99
CA THR A 179 -11.35 -13.50 -9.86
C THR A 179 -12.48 -13.33 -8.82
N CYS A 180 -12.28 -13.89 -7.63
CA CYS A 180 -13.15 -13.65 -6.48
C CYS A 180 -13.13 -12.16 -6.06
N GLY A 181 -14.30 -11.57 -5.81
CA GLY A 181 -14.48 -10.19 -5.37
C GLY A 181 -15.09 -9.23 -6.42
N ASN A 182 -15.90 -9.71 -7.37
CA ASN A 182 -16.29 -8.92 -8.56
C ASN A 182 -17.78 -8.50 -8.63
N GLY A 183 -18.61 -9.02 -7.73
CA GLY A 183 -20.06 -8.79 -7.66
C GLY A 183 -20.93 -9.88 -8.31
N VAL A 184 -20.34 -10.96 -8.85
CA VAL A 184 -21.04 -12.01 -9.62
C VAL A 184 -20.50 -13.39 -9.28
N VAL A 185 -21.35 -14.29 -8.78
CA VAL A 185 -20.93 -15.67 -8.41
C VAL A 185 -20.67 -16.54 -9.65
N GLU A 186 -19.40 -16.78 -9.96
CA GLU A 186 -18.93 -17.54 -11.11
C GLU A 186 -18.93 -19.05 -10.82
N VAL A 187 -20.11 -19.67 -10.74
CA VAL A 187 -20.28 -21.12 -10.48
C VAL A 187 -19.47 -22.00 -11.47
N GLY A 188 -19.23 -21.52 -12.69
CA GLY A 188 -18.39 -22.19 -13.69
C GLY A 188 -16.87 -22.13 -13.42
N ALA A 189 -16.41 -21.14 -12.67
CA ALA A 189 -15.02 -21.00 -12.22
C ALA A 189 -14.75 -21.76 -10.90
N GLY A 190 -15.80 -22.21 -10.21
CA GLY A 190 -15.74 -22.97 -8.96
C GLY A 190 -16.22 -22.20 -7.72
N GLU A 191 -16.81 -21.02 -7.91
CA GLU A 191 -17.28 -20.17 -6.81
C GLU A 191 -18.57 -20.68 -6.17
N GLN A 192 -18.71 -20.42 -4.86
CA GLN A 192 -19.88 -20.77 -4.05
C GLN A 192 -20.66 -19.53 -3.57
N CYS A 193 -20.02 -18.36 -3.65
CA CYS A 193 -20.45 -17.06 -3.13
C CYS A 193 -19.43 -16.02 -3.62
N ASP A 194 -19.74 -14.72 -3.51
CA ASP A 194 -18.82 -13.64 -3.88
C ASP A 194 -18.94 -12.44 -2.91
N PRO A 195 -17.83 -11.90 -2.34
CA PRO A 195 -17.85 -10.67 -1.53
C PRO A 195 -17.74 -9.38 -2.38
N PRO A 196 -18.15 -8.19 -1.88
CA PRO A 196 -18.96 -7.92 -0.70
C PRO A 196 -20.17 -7.02 -1.04
N CYS A 197 -21.24 -7.56 -1.61
CA CYS A 197 -22.43 -6.76 -1.98
C CYS A 197 -23.75 -7.19 -1.31
N GLY A 198 -24.23 -6.37 -0.37
CA GLY A 198 -25.66 -6.06 -0.17
C GLY A 198 -26.63 -7.11 0.41
N VAL A 199 -26.35 -8.41 0.36
CA VAL A 199 -27.29 -9.48 0.76
C VAL A 199 -26.61 -10.61 1.57
N PRO A 200 -27.36 -11.37 2.38
CA PRO A 200 -26.82 -12.60 2.98
C PRO A 200 -26.33 -13.53 1.86
N ALA A 201 -25.06 -13.92 1.94
CA ALA A 201 -24.30 -14.48 0.81
C ALA A 201 -25.07 -15.54 0.00
N VAL A 202 -25.40 -15.20 -1.25
CA VAL A 202 -26.19 -16.05 -2.15
C VAL A 202 -25.39 -17.31 -2.49
N GLY A 203 -25.68 -18.40 -1.78
CA GLY A 203 -25.01 -19.69 -1.89
C GLY A 203 -24.54 -20.28 -0.56
N CYS A 204 -24.30 -19.45 0.48
CA CYS A 204 -23.87 -19.92 1.79
C CYS A 204 -25.05 -20.18 2.74
N THR A 205 -24.91 -21.19 3.62
CA THR A 205 -25.92 -21.48 4.65
C THR A 205 -25.69 -20.65 5.92
N ALA A 206 -26.72 -20.52 6.75
CA ALA A 206 -26.66 -19.73 7.99
C ALA A 206 -25.56 -20.26 8.93
N GLY A 207 -24.62 -19.38 9.33
CA GLY A 207 -23.42 -19.76 10.09
C GLY A 207 -22.17 -20.04 9.24
N GLN A 208 -22.23 -19.75 7.93
CA GLN A 208 -21.07 -19.67 7.05
C GLN A 208 -20.88 -18.23 6.55
N PHE A 209 -19.65 -17.90 6.13
CA PHE A 209 -19.33 -16.66 5.42
C PHE A 209 -18.52 -16.99 4.15
N CYS A 210 -18.50 -16.05 3.20
CA CYS A 210 -17.69 -16.16 2.00
C CYS A 210 -16.25 -15.72 2.30
N ASN A 211 -15.26 -16.56 2.00
CA ASN A 211 -13.85 -16.19 2.12
C ASN A 211 -13.31 -15.53 0.83
N SER A 212 -12.09 -15.01 0.89
CA SER A 212 -11.30 -14.47 -0.23
C SER A 212 -10.83 -15.54 -1.25
N SER A 213 -11.48 -16.70 -1.29
CA SER A 213 -11.35 -17.73 -2.32
C SER A 213 -12.73 -18.19 -2.82
N CYS A 214 -13.77 -17.37 -2.56
CA CYS A 214 -15.16 -17.56 -2.97
C CYS A 214 -15.76 -18.91 -2.53
N GLN A 215 -15.40 -19.36 -1.32
CA GLN A 215 -15.91 -20.55 -0.66
C GLN A 215 -16.70 -20.22 0.61
N CYS A 216 -17.78 -20.97 0.84
CA CYS A 216 -18.63 -20.86 2.02
C CYS A 216 -18.02 -21.64 3.20
N VAL A 217 -17.25 -20.96 4.04
CA VAL A 217 -16.57 -21.56 5.20
C VAL A 217 -17.38 -21.40 6.49
N PRO A 218 -17.43 -22.40 7.39
CA PRO A 218 -18.08 -22.27 8.70
C PRO A 218 -17.42 -21.17 9.53
N THR A 219 -18.23 -20.31 10.14
CA THR A 219 -17.74 -19.23 10.99
C THR A 219 -17.20 -19.78 12.30
N ALA A 220 -15.88 -19.66 12.53
CA ALA A 220 -15.31 -19.91 13.84
C ALA A 220 -15.72 -18.77 14.78
N ALA A 221 -16.08 -19.08 16.03
CA ALA A 221 -16.56 -18.06 16.98
C ALA A 221 -15.61 -16.86 17.05
N CYS A 222 -16.14 -15.66 16.83
CA CYS A 222 -15.38 -14.42 16.81
C CYS A 222 -14.68 -14.20 18.16
N THR A 223 -13.36 -14.01 18.14
CA THR A 223 -12.57 -13.72 19.36
C THR A 223 -12.27 -12.23 19.52
N CYS A 224 -12.75 -11.38 18.60
CA CYS A 224 -12.55 -9.94 18.58
C CYS A 224 -13.58 -9.15 19.42
N GLY A 225 -14.35 -9.82 20.29
CA GLY A 225 -15.46 -9.20 21.01
C GLY A 225 -16.73 -9.05 20.15
N ALA A 226 -17.57 -8.09 20.52
CA ALA A 226 -18.86 -7.82 19.87
C ALA A 226 -18.81 -6.61 18.92
N SER A 227 -17.63 -6.18 18.51
CA SER A 227 -17.38 -4.95 17.75
C SER A 227 -17.92 -5.04 16.32
N THR A 228 -18.76 -4.09 15.91
CA THR A 228 -19.31 -4.02 14.54
C THR A 228 -18.54 -3.07 13.61
N LYS A 229 -17.56 -2.33 14.14
CA LYS A 229 -16.81 -1.31 13.39
C LYS A 229 -15.31 -1.37 13.69
N LEU A 230 -14.52 -0.99 12.70
CA LEU A 230 -13.13 -0.59 12.85
C LEU A 230 -13.04 0.89 12.42
N ASP A 231 -12.75 1.77 13.37
CA ASP A 231 -12.35 3.15 13.07
C ASP A 231 -10.85 3.19 12.80
N PHE A 232 -10.46 4.05 11.86
CA PHE A 232 -9.09 4.52 11.72
C PHE A 232 -9.11 6.05 11.66
N THR A 233 -8.48 6.69 12.64
CA THR A 233 -8.33 8.16 12.67
C THR A 233 -6.87 8.55 12.47
N THR A 234 -6.57 9.28 11.40
CA THR A 234 -5.22 9.79 11.08
C THR A 234 -4.67 10.71 12.18
N ASP A 235 -3.38 10.60 12.49
CA ASP A 235 -2.65 11.44 13.45
C ASP A 235 -1.36 12.01 12.82
N VAL A 236 -0.68 12.91 13.52
CA VAL A 236 0.53 13.58 13.01
C VAL A 236 1.70 12.59 12.87
N GLY A 237 2.32 12.57 11.69
CA GLY A 237 3.48 11.72 11.42
C GLY A 237 4.79 12.29 11.97
N THR A 238 5.67 11.39 12.43
CA THR A 238 7.06 11.74 12.78
C THR A 238 8.01 10.64 12.32
N GLY A 239 9.25 11.01 11.98
CA GLY A 239 10.25 10.05 11.47
C GLY A 239 10.03 9.66 10.00
N SER A 240 10.54 8.49 9.62
CA SER A 240 10.48 7.98 8.25
C SER A 240 9.69 6.67 8.21
N CYS A 241 8.73 6.61 7.29
CA CYS A 241 7.91 5.43 7.05
C CYS A 241 8.41 4.63 5.84
N GLY A 242 9.16 5.24 4.92
CA GLY A 242 9.61 4.58 3.69
C GLY A 242 10.97 5.05 3.19
N ALA A 243 11.35 4.59 2.00
CA ALA A 243 12.50 5.10 1.26
C ALA A 243 12.40 4.89 -0.25
N ILE A 244 13.16 5.72 -0.96
CA ILE A 244 13.48 5.60 -2.38
C ILE A 244 14.91 5.04 -2.47
N THR A 245 15.14 3.99 -3.27
CA THR A 245 16.49 3.45 -3.53
C THR A 245 16.84 3.48 -5.01
N ASP A 246 18.14 3.57 -5.32
CA ASP A 246 18.66 3.39 -6.67
C ASP A 246 18.75 1.92 -7.08
N GLY A 247 19.24 1.66 -8.30
CA GLY A 247 19.43 0.32 -8.85
C GLY A 247 20.58 -0.50 -8.22
N SER A 248 21.33 0.07 -7.28
CA SER A 248 22.31 -0.65 -6.45
C SER A 248 21.76 -1.02 -5.06
N GLY A 249 20.57 -0.53 -4.72
CA GLY A 249 19.97 -0.63 -3.38
C GLY A 249 20.42 0.47 -2.41
N ALA A 250 21.13 1.50 -2.89
CA ALA A 250 21.49 2.65 -2.08
C ALA A 250 20.28 3.58 -1.88
N ASN A 251 20.05 4.03 -0.65
CA ASN A 251 18.98 4.97 -0.32
C ASN A 251 19.28 6.36 -0.93
N LEU A 252 18.33 6.87 -1.72
CA LEU A 252 18.36 8.21 -2.32
C LEU A 252 17.66 9.25 -1.44
N THR A 253 16.55 8.87 -0.80
CA THR A 253 15.73 9.72 0.07
C THR A 253 14.85 8.85 0.97
N CYS A 254 14.78 9.17 2.26
CA CYS A 254 13.79 8.57 3.17
C CYS A 254 12.43 9.28 3.01
N LEU A 255 11.34 8.51 2.94
CA LEU A 255 9.98 9.03 2.91
C LEU A 255 9.51 9.28 4.35
N THR A 256 8.99 10.48 4.62
CA THR A 256 8.53 10.89 5.97
C THR A 256 7.15 10.33 6.26
N CYS A 257 6.93 9.91 7.50
CA CYS A 257 5.59 9.54 7.97
C CYS A 257 4.60 10.73 7.87
N ALA A 258 3.36 10.47 7.45
CA ALA A 258 2.35 11.47 7.07
C ALA A 258 2.72 12.33 5.84
N GLY A 259 3.67 11.86 5.03
CA GLY A 259 3.95 12.42 3.71
C GLY A 259 3.10 11.74 2.62
N LEU A 260 2.58 12.55 1.71
CA LEU A 260 2.14 12.13 0.37
C LEU A 260 3.21 12.55 -0.65
N TYR A 261 3.58 11.61 -1.50
CA TYR A 261 4.52 11.79 -2.61
C TYR A 261 3.85 11.35 -3.92
N PHE A 262 4.14 12.04 -5.03
CA PHE A 262 3.60 11.75 -6.36
C PHE A 262 4.56 12.18 -7.46
N GLY A 263 4.30 11.71 -8.68
CA GLY A 263 5.02 12.09 -9.89
C GLY A 263 6.35 11.36 -10.11
N GLY A 264 6.85 11.47 -11.33
CA GLY A 264 8.10 10.85 -11.78
C GLY A 264 9.38 11.56 -11.31
N GLY A 265 10.44 11.41 -12.09
CA GLY A 265 11.76 11.99 -11.78
C GLY A 265 11.91 13.48 -12.06
N ALA A 266 10.95 14.12 -12.73
CA ALA A 266 10.95 15.54 -13.09
C ALA A 266 9.82 16.35 -12.44
N GLU A 267 9.17 15.76 -11.42
CA GLU A 267 8.23 16.39 -10.49
C GLU A 267 8.63 17.83 -10.11
N ALA A 268 7.66 18.75 -10.04
CA ALA A 268 7.89 20.17 -9.80
C ALA A 268 7.09 20.76 -8.63
N VAL A 269 6.14 20.02 -8.05
CA VAL A 269 5.44 20.44 -6.82
C VAL A 269 6.35 20.17 -5.61
N PRO A 270 6.38 21.03 -4.58
CA PRO A 270 7.12 20.77 -3.35
C PRO A 270 6.60 19.52 -2.63
N LEU A 271 7.47 18.51 -2.46
CA LEU A 271 7.18 17.25 -1.77
C LEU A 271 8.00 17.09 -0.48
N PRO A 272 7.51 16.36 0.53
CA PRO A 272 6.17 15.77 0.61
C PRO A 272 5.05 16.81 0.77
N ALA A 273 3.87 16.48 0.25
CA ALA A 273 2.64 17.13 0.70
C ALA A 273 2.25 16.54 2.06
N THR A 274 2.05 17.37 3.08
CA THR A 274 1.71 16.92 4.44
C THR A 274 0.25 16.50 4.51
N VAL A 275 -0.03 15.25 4.86
CA VAL A 275 -1.40 14.74 4.99
C VAL A 275 -2.07 15.35 6.24
N PRO A 276 -3.26 15.97 6.12
CA PRO A 276 -4.04 16.43 7.28
C PRO A 276 -4.41 15.28 8.22
N ASN A 277 -4.29 15.50 9.53
CA ASN A 277 -4.75 14.53 10.53
C ASN A 277 -6.26 14.71 10.86
N MET A 278 -6.77 13.99 11.88
CA MET A 278 -8.18 13.99 12.31
C MET A 278 -9.20 13.49 11.26
N GLY A 279 -8.75 12.98 10.11
CA GLY A 279 -9.58 12.18 9.21
C GLY A 279 -9.90 10.82 9.83
N SER A 280 -11.16 10.63 10.24
CA SER A 280 -11.72 9.32 10.63
C SER A 280 -12.21 8.57 9.39
N SER A 281 -12.17 7.24 9.44
CA SER A 281 -12.69 6.34 8.41
C SER A 281 -13.26 5.09 9.07
N LEU A 282 -14.58 5.10 9.28
CA LEU A 282 -15.32 3.98 9.84
C LEU A 282 -15.53 2.90 8.77
N THR A 283 -14.95 1.73 8.99
CA THR A 283 -15.23 0.51 8.22
C THR A 283 -16.10 -0.44 9.02
N LYS A 284 -16.99 -1.15 8.33
CA LYS A 284 -17.96 -2.07 8.90
C LYS A 284 -17.35 -3.45 9.01
N VAL A 285 -17.40 -4.05 10.20
CA VAL A 285 -17.10 -5.48 10.38
C VAL A 285 -18.29 -6.27 9.82
N SER A 286 -18.18 -6.71 8.57
CA SER A 286 -19.25 -7.44 7.86
C SER A 286 -19.30 -8.92 8.27
N ALA A 287 -18.15 -9.49 8.63
CA ALA A 287 -18.02 -10.82 9.21
C ALA A 287 -16.80 -10.89 10.15
N CYS A 288 -16.82 -11.83 11.09
CA CYS A 288 -15.68 -12.14 11.95
C CYS A 288 -15.56 -13.66 12.12
N SER A 289 -14.35 -14.21 11.99
CA SER A 289 -14.06 -15.64 12.18
C SER A 289 -12.73 -15.81 12.90
N GLY A 290 -12.75 -16.31 14.14
CA GLY A 290 -11.57 -16.26 15.01
C GLY A 290 -11.13 -14.81 15.23
N THR A 291 -9.86 -14.50 14.95
CA THR A 291 -9.31 -13.14 15.04
C THR A 291 -9.41 -12.32 13.75
N CYS A 292 -9.89 -12.93 12.65
CA CYS A 292 -10.04 -12.28 11.36
C CYS A 292 -11.37 -11.53 11.24
N LEU A 293 -11.28 -10.25 10.90
CA LEU A 293 -12.38 -9.36 10.55
C LEU A 293 -12.42 -9.19 9.03
N THR A 294 -13.61 -9.31 8.44
CA THR A 294 -13.89 -8.86 7.07
C THR A 294 -14.44 -7.45 7.15
N LEU A 295 -13.86 -6.54 6.39
CA LEU A 295 -14.21 -5.13 6.35
C LEU A 295 -15.05 -4.83 5.10
N ALA A 296 -16.06 -3.99 5.28
CA ALA A 296 -16.88 -3.42 4.23
C ALA A 296 -17.12 -1.93 4.49
N ASN A 297 -17.80 -1.26 3.56
CA ASN A 297 -18.18 0.14 3.69
C ASN A 297 -19.22 0.39 4.80
N PHE A 298 -19.21 1.61 5.33
CA PHE A 298 -20.38 2.27 5.92
C PHE A 298 -20.83 3.41 5.02
N THR A 299 -22.14 3.58 4.85
CA THR A 299 -22.71 4.73 4.14
C THR A 299 -22.74 5.97 5.04
N SER A 300 -22.90 7.15 4.43
CA SER A 300 -23.17 8.41 5.16
C SER A 300 -24.47 8.38 5.97
N THR A 301 -25.38 7.45 5.67
CA THR A 301 -26.61 7.24 6.46
C THR A 301 -26.36 6.35 7.68
N ASP A 302 -25.46 5.35 7.58
CA ASP A 302 -25.11 4.49 8.71
C ASP A 302 -24.31 5.24 9.79
N THR A 303 -23.42 6.16 9.39
CA THR A 303 -22.61 6.98 10.32
C THR A 303 -23.28 8.30 10.72
N GLY A 304 -24.31 8.73 9.97
CA GLY A 304 -24.92 10.05 10.09
C GLY A 304 -24.07 11.21 9.53
N SER A 305 -22.96 10.94 8.84
CA SER A 305 -22.06 11.96 8.29
C SER A 305 -21.35 11.49 7.03
N ASN A 306 -21.18 12.37 6.04
CA ASN A 306 -20.38 12.04 4.86
C ASN A 306 -18.85 12.17 5.08
N ARG A 307 -18.39 12.52 6.30
CA ARG A 307 -16.97 12.81 6.60
C ARG A 307 -16.18 11.68 7.27
N ASN A 308 -16.86 10.62 7.70
CA ASN A 308 -16.28 9.47 8.41
C ASN A 308 -16.76 8.12 7.86
N CYS A 309 -17.55 8.15 6.78
CA CYS A 309 -18.06 6.97 6.11
C CYS A 309 -17.10 6.50 5.00
N THR A 310 -17.33 5.30 4.46
CA THR A 310 -16.39 4.61 3.57
C THR A 310 -17.07 4.03 2.31
N SER A 311 -18.27 4.50 2.00
CA SER A 311 -18.95 4.25 0.72
C SER A 311 -18.58 5.27 -0.35
N VAL A 312 -18.90 5.00 -1.62
CA VAL A 312 -18.80 5.96 -2.74
C VAL A 312 -19.44 7.31 -2.37
N GLY A 313 -18.72 8.40 -2.60
CA GLY A 313 -19.17 9.77 -2.30
C GLY A 313 -18.93 10.25 -0.86
N CYS A 314 -18.40 9.40 0.03
CA CYS A 314 -17.85 9.83 1.32
C CYS A 314 -16.58 10.67 1.13
N LEU A 315 -16.26 11.53 2.09
CA LEU A 315 -15.05 12.37 2.10
C LEU A 315 -13.94 11.69 2.90
N PHE A 316 -12.71 11.73 2.39
CA PHE A 316 -11.55 11.10 3.02
C PHE A 316 -10.58 12.14 3.60
N GLY A 317 -10.65 12.33 4.93
CA GLY A 317 -9.85 13.31 5.68
C GLY A 317 -10.17 14.77 5.32
N PRO A 318 -9.65 15.76 6.08
CA PRO A 318 -9.78 17.18 5.72
C PRO A 318 -9.20 17.52 4.33
N PRO A 319 -9.59 18.65 3.72
CA PRO A 319 -8.97 19.13 2.48
C PRO A 319 -7.44 19.24 2.62
N LEU A 320 -6.70 18.71 1.65
CA LEU A 320 -5.22 18.67 1.62
C LEU A 320 -4.66 19.93 0.94
N PRO A 321 -3.97 20.82 1.67
CA PRO A 321 -3.30 21.97 1.07
C PRO A 321 -1.89 21.61 0.59
N ILE A 322 -1.54 22.01 -0.64
CA ILE A 322 -0.18 21.86 -1.18
C ILE A 322 0.36 23.26 -1.56
N PRO A 323 1.09 23.93 -0.65
CA PRO A 323 1.63 25.26 -0.89
C PRO A 323 2.86 25.21 -1.82
N ASN A 324 2.84 25.99 -2.89
CA ASN A 324 3.98 26.14 -3.80
C ASN A 324 4.75 27.42 -3.47
N THR A 325 5.84 27.30 -2.69
CA THR A 325 6.68 28.44 -2.29
C THR A 325 7.53 29.02 -3.42
N ALA A 326 7.74 28.29 -4.52
CA ALA A 326 8.41 28.81 -5.71
C ALA A 326 7.48 29.64 -6.61
N ALA A 327 6.18 29.33 -6.60
CA ALA A 327 5.16 30.06 -7.34
C ALA A 327 3.82 29.96 -6.60
N ALA A 328 3.53 30.91 -5.70
CA ALA A 328 2.35 30.85 -4.81
C ALA A 328 1.02 30.66 -5.56
N ALA A 329 0.87 31.25 -6.76
CA ALA A 329 -0.30 31.09 -7.62
C ALA A 329 -0.52 29.66 -8.17
N LEU A 330 0.50 28.79 -8.11
CA LEU A 330 0.44 27.38 -8.51
C LEU A 330 0.09 26.42 -7.36
N SER A 331 -0.24 26.95 -6.17
CA SER A 331 -0.60 26.14 -5.00
C SER A 331 -2.00 25.55 -5.13
N THR A 332 -2.17 24.29 -4.72
CA THR A 332 -3.41 23.53 -4.90
C THR A 332 -4.07 23.14 -3.59
N CYS A 333 -5.40 23.02 -3.63
CA CYS A 333 -6.20 22.39 -2.58
C CYS A 333 -6.83 21.11 -3.16
N ILE A 334 -6.68 19.99 -2.45
CA ILE A 334 -7.20 18.69 -2.90
C ILE A 334 -8.31 18.24 -1.95
N VAL A 335 -9.48 17.91 -2.50
CA VAL A 335 -10.58 17.26 -1.78
C VAL A 335 -10.66 15.80 -2.20
N ASN A 336 -10.40 14.89 -1.28
CA ASN A 336 -10.47 13.45 -1.53
C ASN A 336 -11.89 12.93 -1.29
N VAL A 337 -12.45 12.25 -2.29
CA VAL A 337 -13.78 11.61 -2.25
C VAL A 337 -13.59 10.12 -2.49
N VAL A 338 -14.28 9.26 -1.75
CA VAL A 338 -14.26 7.80 -1.96
C VAL A 338 -14.91 7.47 -3.31
N ALA A 339 -14.16 6.75 -4.16
CA ALA A 339 -14.52 6.43 -5.54
C ALA A 339 -15.15 5.04 -5.70
N ALA A 340 -14.79 4.09 -4.83
CA ALA A 340 -15.39 2.76 -4.75
C ALA A 340 -15.65 2.40 -3.28
N ASP A 341 -16.69 1.61 -3.02
CA ASP A 341 -17.03 1.15 -1.66
C ASP A 341 -15.88 0.37 -1.03
N ALA A 342 -15.49 0.74 0.19
CA ALA A 342 -14.32 0.18 0.87
C ALA A 342 -14.45 -1.32 1.22
N GLN A 343 -13.36 -2.07 1.06
CA GLN A 343 -13.33 -3.52 1.26
C GLN A 343 -11.99 -3.96 1.85
N GLY A 344 -11.97 -5.02 2.66
CA GLY A 344 -10.68 -5.55 3.12
C GLY A 344 -10.76 -6.50 4.31
N PHE A 345 -9.64 -6.61 5.02
CA PHE A 345 -9.45 -7.52 6.15
C PHE A 345 -8.62 -6.87 7.25
N ALA A 346 -8.94 -7.19 8.50
CA ALA A 346 -8.12 -6.83 9.66
C ALA A 346 -8.00 -8.01 10.63
N GLN A 347 -6.94 -8.01 11.44
CA GLN A 347 -6.74 -8.93 12.55
C GLN A 347 -6.85 -8.18 13.87
N CYS A 348 -7.78 -8.58 14.73
CA CYS A 348 -7.96 -7.92 16.02
C CYS A 348 -6.86 -8.25 17.04
N ASP A 349 -6.15 -9.37 16.88
CA ASP A 349 -5.09 -9.83 17.79
C ASP A 349 -3.71 -9.25 17.49
N THR A 350 -3.43 -8.96 16.21
CA THR A 350 -2.15 -8.37 15.77
C THR A 350 -2.26 -6.91 15.35
N GLY A 351 -3.47 -6.43 15.05
CA GLY A 351 -3.71 -5.09 14.53
C GLY A 351 -3.28 -4.91 13.08
N ALA A 352 -2.97 -6.01 12.38
CA ALA A 352 -2.60 -5.97 10.98
C ALA A 352 -3.84 -5.84 10.09
N SER A 353 -3.75 -5.06 9.00
CA SER A 353 -4.85 -4.92 8.05
C SER A 353 -4.40 -4.69 6.60
N SER A 354 -5.35 -4.91 5.70
CA SER A 354 -5.33 -4.54 4.28
C SER A 354 -6.72 -4.01 3.93
N LEU A 355 -6.80 -2.80 3.39
CA LEU A 355 -8.03 -2.07 3.12
C LEU A 355 -7.92 -1.39 1.76
N ASP A 356 -8.73 -1.82 0.80
CA ASP A 356 -8.90 -1.14 -0.47
C ASP A 356 -9.96 -0.03 -0.28
N LEU A 357 -9.53 1.22 -0.47
CA LEU A 357 -10.34 2.43 -0.33
C LEU A 357 -10.02 3.38 -1.51
N PRO A 358 -10.36 3.05 -2.77
CA PRO A 358 -10.04 3.89 -3.91
C PRO A 358 -10.64 5.29 -3.79
N LEU A 359 -9.86 6.32 -4.09
CA LEU A 359 -10.25 7.73 -3.98
C LEU A 359 -10.25 8.43 -5.34
N THR A 360 -11.05 9.49 -5.45
CA THR A 360 -10.99 10.52 -6.47
C THR A 360 -10.55 11.81 -5.78
N SER A 361 -9.35 12.28 -6.10
CA SER A 361 -8.78 13.53 -5.61
C SER A 361 -9.19 14.68 -6.53
N LEU A 362 -10.09 15.54 -6.06
CA LEU A 362 -10.53 16.75 -6.75
C LEU A 362 -9.49 17.85 -6.54
N THR A 363 -8.70 18.18 -7.57
CA THR A 363 -7.62 19.16 -7.49
C THR A 363 -8.12 20.55 -7.89
N TYR A 364 -8.05 21.50 -6.97
CA TYR A 364 -8.38 22.92 -7.21
C TYR A 364 -7.12 23.78 -7.19
N LEU A 365 -7.08 24.79 -8.05
CA LEU A 365 -5.95 25.72 -8.18
C LEU A 365 -6.38 27.12 -7.70
N PHE A 366 -6.18 27.39 -6.42
CA PHE A 366 -6.54 28.66 -5.79
C PHE A 366 -5.34 29.58 -5.52
N GLY A 367 -4.13 29.04 -5.51
CA GLY A 367 -2.93 29.79 -5.14
C GLY A 367 -2.90 30.12 -3.65
N ASP A 368 -2.96 31.40 -3.31
CA ASP A 368 -3.10 31.86 -1.92
C ASP A 368 -4.45 32.57 -1.71
N LEU A 369 -5.29 32.00 -0.85
CA LEU A 369 -6.60 32.54 -0.51
C LEU A 369 -6.53 33.66 0.54
N LEU A 370 -5.50 33.68 1.40
CA LEU A 370 -5.42 34.56 2.59
C LEU A 370 -4.25 35.56 2.49
N ASN A 371 -4.22 36.25 1.34
CA ASN A 371 -3.17 37.17 0.91
C ASN A 371 -3.40 38.65 1.30
N GLY A 372 -4.37 38.95 2.17
CA GLY A 372 -4.67 40.31 2.63
C GLY A 372 -5.41 41.22 1.65
N THR A 373 -5.92 40.70 0.52
CA THR A 373 -6.58 41.54 -0.50
C THR A 373 -7.96 42.08 -0.10
N THR A 374 -8.68 41.42 0.81
CA THR A 374 -10.02 41.83 1.27
C THR A 374 -10.25 41.45 2.74
N THR A 375 -11.33 41.95 3.35
CA THR A 375 -11.66 41.63 4.77
C THR A 375 -12.04 40.16 5.00
N ASP A 376 -12.56 39.49 3.97
CA ASP A 376 -12.84 38.04 3.95
C ASP A 376 -11.60 37.18 3.63
N ARG A 377 -10.51 37.84 3.19
CA ARG A 377 -9.20 37.26 2.87
C ARG A 377 -8.10 38.00 3.65
N PRO A 378 -8.12 37.99 4.99
CA PRO A 378 -7.07 38.61 5.80
C PRO A 378 -5.70 38.04 5.46
N ASN A 379 -4.64 38.81 5.67
CA ASN A 379 -3.27 38.34 5.49
C ASN A 379 -2.91 37.33 6.59
N VAL A 380 -2.72 36.06 6.24
CA VAL A 380 -2.20 35.03 7.14
C VAL A 380 -0.77 34.68 6.73
N ASP A 381 0.12 34.43 7.69
CA ASP A 381 1.51 34.08 7.37
C ASP A 381 1.56 32.74 6.62
N GLY A 382 2.37 32.68 5.56
CA GLY A 382 2.55 31.49 4.73
C GLY A 382 1.85 31.59 3.38
N ILE A 383 1.17 30.51 2.99
CA ILE A 383 0.32 30.38 1.80
C ILE A 383 -0.85 29.48 2.23
N GLN A 384 -2.09 29.87 1.95
CA GLN A 384 -3.28 29.08 2.28
C GLN A 384 -4.03 28.69 0.99
N PRO A 385 -3.74 27.51 0.40
CA PRO A 385 -4.40 27.05 -0.82
C PRO A 385 -5.81 26.53 -0.57
N CYS A 386 -6.05 25.93 0.59
CA CYS A 386 -7.38 25.54 1.07
C CYS A 386 -7.93 26.60 2.03
N PRO A 387 -9.26 26.72 2.17
CA PRO A 387 -9.86 27.42 3.30
C PRO A 387 -9.46 26.77 4.63
N VAL A 388 -9.33 27.58 5.67
CA VAL A 388 -8.79 27.17 6.98
C VAL A 388 -9.73 27.54 8.14
N CYS A 389 -9.70 26.72 9.19
CA CYS A 389 -10.51 26.83 10.40
C CYS A 389 -9.72 27.49 11.53
N LEU A 390 -9.48 28.79 11.43
CA LEU A 390 -8.59 29.51 12.36
C LEU A 390 -9.33 29.93 13.65
N PRO A 391 -8.60 30.10 14.78
CA PRO A 391 -9.18 30.64 16.00
C PRO A 391 -9.83 32.01 15.78
N SER A 392 -10.87 32.32 16.56
CA SER A 392 -11.65 33.56 16.46
C SER A 392 -10.91 34.79 16.99
N ALA A 393 -9.82 35.18 16.33
CA ALA A 393 -9.11 36.43 16.59
C ALA A 393 -9.78 37.58 15.80
N PRO A 394 -10.29 38.64 16.46
CA PRO A 394 -10.88 39.77 15.74
C PRO A 394 -9.80 40.59 15.01
N PRO A 395 -9.94 40.77 13.69
CA PRO A 395 -10.05 42.15 13.22
C PRO A 395 -11.17 42.41 12.20
N SER A 396 -11.77 41.38 11.59
CA SER A 396 -12.75 41.55 10.50
C SER A 396 -13.98 40.63 10.50
N GLY A 397 -14.02 39.59 11.35
CA GLY A 397 -15.11 38.61 11.38
C GLY A 397 -16.27 38.96 12.33
N THR A 398 -17.44 38.38 12.03
CA THR A 398 -18.68 38.38 12.83
C THR A 398 -18.89 37.07 13.60
N CYS A 399 -18.13 36.03 13.29
CA CYS A 399 -18.15 34.73 13.95
C CYS A 399 -17.84 34.83 15.47
N THR A 400 -18.63 34.14 16.29
CA THR A 400 -18.47 34.09 17.76
C THR A 400 -18.17 32.69 18.33
N ALA A 401 -17.96 31.70 17.45
CA ALA A 401 -17.46 30.39 17.84
C ALA A 401 -15.94 30.45 18.12
N ALA A 402 -15.37 29.43 18.76
CA ALA A 402 -13.94 29.41 19.09
C ALA A 402 -13.01 29.33 17.87
N HIS A 403 -13.48 28.71 16.79
CA HIS A 403 -12.81 28.63 15.49
C HIS A 403 -13.82 28.91 14.37
N CYS A 404 -13.34 29.56 13.31
CA CYS A 404 -14.15 30.11 12.22
C CYS A 404 -13.47 29.87 10.87
N CYS A 405 -14.26 29.71 9.82
CA CYS A 405 -13.75 29.47 8.47
C CYS A 405 -13.31 30.75 7.74
N TRP A 406 -12.18 30.66 7.03
CA TRP A 406 -11.58 31.74 6.23
C TRP A 406 -11.25 31.25 4.82
N GLY A 407 -11.43 32.11 3.80
CA GLY A 407 -11.05 31.83 2.40
C GLY A 407 -12.03 31.01 1.55
N GLY A 408 -13.15 30.52 2.10
CA GLY A 408 -14.15 29.69 1.38
C GLY A 408 -15.59 30.22 1.47
N PRO A 409 -16.58 29.58 0.83
CA PRO A 409 -17.98 30.04 0.81
C PRO A 409 -18.67 30.05 2.18
N GLN A 410 -18.19 29.24 3.14
CA GLN A 410 -18.63 29.30 4.54
C GLN A 410 -17.77 30.27 5.37
N HIS A 411 -17.28 31.36 4.78
CA HIS A 411 -16.59 32.41 5.52
C HIS A 411 -17.41 32.86 6.76
N ASP A 412 -16.71 33.14 7.86
CA ASP A 412 -17.32 33.57 9.14
C ASP A 412 -18.27 32.53 9.80
N GLN A 413 -18.33 31.29 9.30
CA GLN A 413 -19.10 30.22 9.93
C GLN A 413 -18.25 29.45 10.96
N PRO A 414 -18.87 28.91 12.03
CA PRO A 414 -18.22 28.00 12.98
C PRO A 414 -17.65 26.76 12.30
N CYS A 415 -16.53 26.24 12.82
CA CYS A 415 -15.92 25.02 12.33
C CYS A 415 -15.20 24.24 13.43
N GLU A 416 -15.02 22.94 13.20
CA GLU A 416 -14.10 22.10 13.97
C GLU A 416 -12.74 22.04 13.23
N PRO A 417 -11.64 22.51 13.87
CA PRO A 417 -10.30 22.39 13.29
C PRO A 417 -9.76 20.97 13.49
N GLY A 418 -8.93 20.51 12.56
CA GLY A 418 -8.00 19.40 12.85
C GLY A 418 -6.96 19.79 13.92
N SER A 419 -6.18 18.82 14.39
CA SER A 419 -5.29 18.98 15.55
C SER A 419 -3.79 18.98 15.20
N GLY A 420 -2.95 19.42 16.13
CA GLY A 420 -1.50 19.47 15.94
C GLY A 420 -1.03 20.66 15.12
N SER A 421 0.21 20.61 14.63
CA SER A 421 0.85 21.69 13.89
C SER A 421 1.49 21.15 12.60
N LEU A 422 0.73 21.19 11.51
CA LEU A 422 1.14 20.70 10.20
C LEU A 422 1.65 21.82 9.27
N GLY A 423 1.98 22.99 9.84
CA GLY A 423 2.49 24.17 9.14
C GLY A 423 1.42 25.25 8.89
N ALA A 424 1.83 26.31 8.21
CA ALA A 424 1.00 27.49 7.94
C ALA A 424 -0.31 27.26 7.14
N PRO A 425 -0.43 26.28 6.21
CA PRO A 425 -1.67 26.05 5.47
C PRO A 425 -2.80 25.36 6.26
N TYR A 426 -2.67 25.24 7.59
CA TYR A 426 -3.41 24.33 8.45
C TYR A 426 -3.85 25.04 9.75
N PRO A 427 -5.00 24.70 10.38
CA PRO A 427 -5.93 23.59 10.11
C PRO A 427 -6.90 23.84 8.95
N THR A 428 -7.06 22.84 8.10
CA THR A 428 -8.17 22.73 7.14
C THR A 428 -9.34 21.95 7.76
N SER A 429 -10.56 22.12 7.23
CA SER A 429 -11.74 21.36 7.67
C SER A 429 -12.80 21.33 6.57
N HIS A 430 -13.64 20.29 6.55
CA HIS A 430 -14.83 20.22 5.67
C HIS A 430 -15.98 21.10 6.12
N ASP A 431 -15.88 21.77 7.26
CA ASP A 431 -16.72 22.94 7.58
C ASP A 431 -16.34 24.15 6.71
N CYS A 432 -15.11 24.18 6.19
CA CYS A 432 -14.58 25.24 5.34
C CYS A 432 -14.39 24.70 3.91
N PRO A 433 -15.47 24.36 3.17
CA PRO A 433 -15.35 23.79 1.83
C PRO A 433 -14.65 24.77 0.88
N PRO A 434 -13.83 24.28 -0.08
CA PRO A 434 -13.26 25.13 -1.11
C PRO A 434 -14.35 25.75 -2.02
N PRO A 435 -14.10 26.95 -2.61
CA PRO A 435 -15.00 27.57 -3.58
C PRO A 435 -15.40 26.60 -4.71
N GLY A 436 -16.71 26.38 -4.86
CA GLY A 436 -17.26 25.44 -5.87
C GLY A 436 -17.34 23.97 -5.46
N PHE A 437 -16.99 23.64 -4.20
CA PHE A 437 -17.37 22.37 -3.59
C PHE A 437 -18.68 22.51 -2.77
N PRO A 438 -19.65 21.57 -2.85
CA PRO A 438 -19.67 20.40 -3.73
C PRO A 438 -19.84 20.79 -5.20
N VAL A 439 -19.24 19.97 -6.07
CA VAL A 439 -19.13 20.20 -7.52
C VAL A 439 -20.50 20.53 -8.13
N GLY A 440 -20.54 21.60 -8.93
CA GLY A 440 -21.74 22.07 -9.63
C GLY A 440 -22.61 23.11 -8.90
N THR A 441 -22.23 23.57 -7.71
CA THR A 441 -23.04 24.54 -6.92
C THR A 441 -22.60 26.01 -7.00
N LEU A 442 -21.32 26.30 -7.28
CA LEU A 442 -20.76 27.66 -7.37
C LEU A 442 -19.68 27.78 -8.47
N THR A 443 -19.21 29.00 -8.72
CA THR A 443 -18.02 29.27 -9.55
C THR A 443 -16.75 28.77 -8.86
N GLY A 444 -16.04 27.83 -9.48
CA GLY A 444 -14.83 27.20 -8.94
C GLY A 444 -14.84 25.70 -9.20
N GLN A 445 -14.60 25.27 -10.44
CA GLN A 445 -14.50 23.83 -10.72
C GLN A 445 -13.10 23.31 -10.38
N PRO A 446 -12.95 22.04 -9.98
CA PRO A 446 -11.63 21.43 -9.90
C PRO A 446 -11.00 21.44 -11.30
N ILE A 447 -9.70 21.71 -11.38
CA ILE A 447 -8.95 21.70 -12.64
C ILE A 447 -8.66 20.28 -13.13
N GLY A 448 -8.78 19.28 -12.26
CA GLY A 448 -8.68 17.86 -12.63
C GLY A 448 -9.15 16.94 -11.51
N MET A 449 -9.36 15.68 -11.86
CA MET A 449 -9.83 14.63 -10.96
C MET A 449 -8.87 13.44 -11.08
N LEU A 450 -8.05 13.20 -10.05
CA LEU A 450 -7.04 12.15 -10.06
C LEU A 450 -7.62 10.89 -9.41
N PRO A 451 -7.68 9.74 -10.09
CA PRO A 451 -8.03 8.47 -9.46
C PRO A 451 -6.80 7.94 -8.70
N ILE A 452 -6.98 7.67 -7.41
CA ILE A 452 -5.94 7.25 -6.48
C ILE A 452 -6.33 5.86 -5.91
N PRO A 453 -5.74 4.76 -6.42
CA PRO A 453 -6.07 3.41 -5.97
C PRO A 453 -5.35 3.09 -4.66
N PHE A 454 -5.86 3.64 -3.55
CA PHE A 454 -5.40 3.35 -2.19
C PHE A 454 -5.71 1.90 -1.79
N ALA A 455 -4.76 1.00 -2.07
CA ALA A 455 -4.62 -0.28 -1.38
C ALA A 455 -3.79 -0.06 -0.11
N LEU A 456 -4.45 0.25 1.00
CA LEU A 456 -3.82 0.60 2.28
C LEU A 456 -3.46 -0.67 3.06
N THR A 457 -2.26 -0.75 3.62
CA THR A 457 -1.88 -1.88 4.49
C THR A 457 -1.01 -1.43 5.66
N THR A 458 -1.07 -2.17 6.78
CA THR A 458 -0.09 -2.06 7.88
C THR A 458 1.20 -2.84 7.60
N GLY A 459 1.32 -3.49 6.43
CA GLY A 459 2.52 -4.19 5.99
C GLY A 459 3.50 -3.29 5.24
N ILE A 460 4.34 -3.87 4.39
CA ILE A 460 5.17 -3.12 3.44
C ILE A 460 4.38 -2.99 2.13
N SER A 461 4.26 -1.76 1.62
CA SER A 461 3.82 -1.51 0.25
C SER A 461 5.02 -1.03 -0.57
N SER A 462 5.22 -1.58 -1.77
CA SER A 462 6.39 -1.26 -2.58
C SER A 462 6.17 -1.43 -4.08
N LYS A 463 6.98 -0.71 -4.85
CA LYS A 463 7.00 -0.77 -6.31
C LYS A 463 8.45 -0.63 -6.78
N THR A 464 8.88 -1.54 -7.63
CA THR A 464 10.19 -1.51 -8.30
C THR A 464 9.97 -1.16 -9.76
N ALA A 465 10.79 -0.25 -10.28
CA ALA A 465 10.72 0.22 -11.65
C ALA A 465 11.29 -0.80 -12.65
N VAL A 466 10.79 -0.76 -13.88
CA VAL A 466 11.28 -1.56 -15.01
C VAL A 466 11.89 -0.66 -16.09
N ALA A 467 12.77 -1.22 -16.92
CA ALA A 467 13.18 -0.58 -18.16
C ALA A 467 12.15 -0.91 -19.24
N SER A 468 11.61 0.11 -19.89
CA SER A 468 10.51 0.01 -20.86
C SER A 468 10.47 1.29 -21.71
N GLY A 469 10.07 1.18 -22.98
CA GLY A 469 10.27 2.22 -23.98
C GLY A 469 11.74 2.64 -24.09
N THR A 470 11.98 3.95 -24.09
CA THR A 470 13.31 4.56 -23.96
C THR A 470 13.77 4.69 -22.50
N GLU A 471 12.85 4.58 -21.55
CA GLU A 471 13.08 4.80 -20.12
C GLU A 471 13.67 3.58 -19.40
N GLN A 472 14.51 3.84 -18.39
CA GLN A 472 15.17 2.79 -17.61
C GLN A 472 14.52 2.56 -16.23
N ARG A 473 13.59 3.45 -15.84
CA ARG A 473 12.99 3.52 -14.49
C ARG A 473 11.50 3.90 -14.58
N VAL A 474 10.72 3.08 -15.27
CA VAL A 474 9.26 3.18 -15.34
C VAL A 474 8.64 2.48 -14.13
N PHE A 475 8.03 3.24 -13.23
CA PHE A 475 7.18 2.74 -12.14
C PHE A 475 5.73 2.54 -12.59
N CYS A 476 5.23 3.42 -13.46
CA CYS A 476 3.81 3.52 -13.81
C CYS A 476 3.65 3.75 -15.31
N GLY A 477 3.81 2.67 -16.07
CA GLY A 477 3.73 2.69 -17.52
C GLY A 477 2.32 2.96 -18.04
N PHE A 478 2.23 3.90 -18.98
CA PHE A 478 1.11 4.06 -19.89
C PHE A 478 1.64 4.12 -21.32
N CYS A 479 0.84 3.69 -22.30
CA CYS A 479 1.28 3.69 -23.69
C CYS A 479 1.43 5.13 -24.20
N ARG A 480 2.59 5.43 -24.78
CA ARG A 480 3.10 6.79 -25.01
C ARG A 480 3.53 7.00 -26.46
N ASP A 481 3.43 8.23 -26.93
CA ASP A 481 3.65 8.58 -28.32
C ASP A 481 5.11 8.39 -28.78
N GLN A 482 5.31 7.78 -29.95
CA GLN A 482 6.66 7.52 -30.49
C GLN A 482 7.46 8.80 -30.81
N ALA A 483 6.81 9.97 -30.81
CA ALA A 483 7.44 11.27 -31.01
C ALA A 483 7.89 11.94 -29.70
N ASN A 484 7.65 11.31 -28.54
CA ASN A 484 8.00 11.80 -27.21
C ASN A 484 7.41 13.20 -26.90
N THR A 485 6.26 13.53 -27.50
CA THR A 485 5.59 14.85 -27.34
C THR A 485 5.04 15.09 -25.94
N GLY A 486 4.85 14.03 -25.15
CA GLY A 486 4.33 14.09 -23.79
C GLY A 486 2.89 13.59 -23.66
N CYS A 487 2.33 13.07 -24.76
CA CYS A 487 0.99 12.52 -24.85
C CYS A 487 0.97 11.04 -24.46
N PHE A 488 -0.19 10.56 -23.98
CA PHE A 488 -0.43 9.15 -23.66
C PHE A 488 -1.74 8.67 -24.31
N GLU A 489 -1.87 7.35 -24.54
CA GLU A 489 -3.05 6.75 -25.17
C GLU A 489 -4.33 7.14 -24.40
N GLY A 490 -5.22 7.85 -25.10
CA GLY A 490 -6.40 8.49 -24.53
C GLY A 490 -6.31 10.03 -24.38
N ASP A 491 -5.20 10.69 -24.65
CA ASP A 491 -5.09 12.16 -24.49
C ASP A 491 -5.97 12.91 -25.52
N PRO A 492 -6.99 13.69 -25.10
CA PRO A 492 -7.88 14.44 -25.98
C PRO A 492 -7.17 15.60 -26.72
N SER A 493 -5.94 15.97 -26.38
CA SER A 493 -5.31 17.19 -26.88
C SER A 493 -5.06 17.18 -28.38
N ASN A 494 -5.27 18.35 -29.02
CA ASN A 494 -5.02 18.59 -30.45
C ASN A 494 -3.57 18.32 -30.92
N GLY A 495 -2.60 18.28 -30.00
CA GLY A 495 -1.19 18.02 -30.30
C GLY A 495 -0.79 16.55 -30.28
N CYS A 496 -1.68 15.66 -29.85
CA CYS A 496 -1.39 14.24 -29.64
C CYS A 496 -1.76 13.39 -30.87
N PRO A 497 -1.21 12.16 -30.98
CA PRO A 497 -1.83 11.11 -31.78
C PRO A 497 -3.25 10.80 -31.29
N HIS A 498 -4.09 10.22 -32.15
CA HIS A 498 -5.42 9.69 -31.81
C HIS A 498 -5.65 8.42 -32.64
N ASN A 499 -6.07 7.33 -31.98
CA ASN A 499 -6.37 6.07 -32.67
C ASN A 499 -7.74 6.13 -33.36
N ASP A 500 -7.82 5.56 -34.55
CA ASP A 500 -9.08 5.40 -35.30
C ASP A 500 -9.32 3.92 -35.58
N PRO A 501 -10.22 3.26 -34.83
CA PRO A 501 -10.52 1.85 -35.04
C PRO A 501 -11.38 1.64 -36.29
N ASN A 502 -10.74 1.46 -37.46
CA ASN A 502 -10.91 0.29 -38.34
C ASN A 502 -10.26 0.48 -39.75
N SER A 503 -9.35 -0.41 -40.14
CA SER A 503 -8.66 -0.41 -41.45
C SER A 503 -9.43 -1.09 -42.60
N THR A 504 -10.64 -1.62 -42.37
CA THR A 504 -11.36 -2.48 -43.35
C THR A 504 -12.45 -1.79 -44.21
N CYS A 505 -12.68 -0.49 -44.04
CA CYS A 505 -13.70 0.25 -44.81
C CYS A 505 -13.25 0.54 -46.26
N THR A 506 -13.52 -0.39 -47.19
CA THR A 506 -13.04 -0.33 -48.59
C THR A 506 -14.15 -0.43 -49.65
N ALA A 507 -15.22 0.36 -49.52
CA ALA A 507 -16.27 0.53 -50.55
C ALA A 507 -16.88 1.93 -50.53
N ALA A 508 -17.46 2.39 -51.64
CA ALA A 508 -17.91 3.78 -51.82
C ALA A 508 -19.35 3.91 -52.36
N SER A 509 -20.16 4.78 -51.74
CA SER A 509 -21.17 5.67 -52.36
C SER A 509 -21.95 6.46 -51.28
N ALA A 510 -22.40 7.68 -51.61
CA ALA A 510 -23.25 8.54 -50.77
C ALA A 510 -24.76 8.19 -50.94
N PRO A 511 -25.72 8.75 -50.17
CA PRO A 511 -25.81 10.18 -49.77
C PRO A 511 -25.13 10.56 -48.45
N LEU A 512 -24.86 9.61 -47.56
CA LEU A 512 -23.77 9.73 -46.58
C LEU A 512 -23.12 8.33 -46.41
N PRO A 513 -21.78 8.21 -46.38
CA PRO A 513 -21.11 7.00 -46.87
C PRO A 513 -20.76 5.98 -45.77
N CYS A 514 -21.58 5.86 -44.73
CA CYS A 514 -21.26 5.06 -43.54
C CYS A 514 -22.16 3.80 -43.44
N CYS A 515 -21.63 2.66 -43.94
CA CYS A 515 -22.14 1.30 -43.72
C CYS A 515 -23.58 0.97 -44.19
N THR A 516 -23.74 0.60 -45.46
CA THR A 516 -24.93 -0.13 -45.98
C THR A 516 -24.64 -1.64 -46.14
N GLY A 517 -24.47 -2.35 -45.03
CA GLY A 517 -24.22 -3.79 -45.01
C GLY A 517 -24.22 -4.38 -43.60
N ALA A 518 -24.65 -5.63 -43.45
CA ALA A 518 -24.80 -6.27 -42.13
C ALA A 518 -23.50 -6.95 -41.67
N GLY A 519 -22.86 -6.38 -40.64
CA GLY A 519 -21.67 -6.96 -39.99
C GLY A 519 -20.75 -5.90 -39.36
N THR A 520 -20.82 -5.76 -38.03
CA THR A 520 -19.82 -5.10 -37.16
C THR A 520 -19.36 -3.67 -37.49
N GLY A 521 -20.13 -2.86 -38.23
CA GLY A 521 -19.78 -1.46 -38.52
C GLY A 521 -20.12 -0.48 -37.39
N THR A 522 -19.16 -0.13 -36.53
CA THR A 522 -19.23 1.08 -35.68
C THR A 522 -18.72 2.29 -36.47
N CYS A 523 -19.53 3.33 -36.60
CA CYS A 523 -19.21 4.51 -37.41
C CYS A 523 -18.31 5.48 -36.64
N GLN A 524 -17.03 5.15 -36.49
CA GLN A 524 -16.04 6.01 -35.82
C GLN A 524 -15.56 7.18 -36.73
N LYS A 525 -16.40 7.67 -37.67
CA LYS A 525 -16.19 8.91 -38.47
C LYS A 525 -17.47 9.83 -38.41
N CYS A 526 -17.57 11.11 -37.91
CA CYS A 526 -16.67 12.37 -37.82
C CYS A 526 -16.80 12.66 -39.47
N THR A 527 -17.28 13.83 -40.02
CA THR A 527 -17.48 14.18 -41.51
C THR A 527 -17.14 15.57 -42.19
N ASP A 528 -17.78 16.77 -41.98
CA ASP A 528 -17.12 18.14 -42.17
C ASP A 528 -17.48 19.23 -41.07
N ALA A 529 -16.49 20.02 -40.56
CA ALA A 529 -16.43 20.91 -39.33
C ALA A 529 -17.09 20.51 -37.95
N GLY A 530 -16.31 20.15 -36.90
CA GLY A 530 -16.76 20.10 -35.47
C GLY A 530 -16.99 18.73 -34.76
N VAL A 531 -16.77 17.61 -35.44
CA VAL A 531 -17.01 16.17 -35.10
C VAL A 531 -16.00 15.42 -36.04
N PRO A 532 -15.97 14.16 -36.50
CA PRO A 532 -16.49 12.69 -35.49
C PRO A 532 -16.36 12.96 -33.93
N PHE A 533 -15.45 13.85 -33.45
CA PHE A 533 -14.84 13.87 -32.10
C PHE A 533 -14.24 15.27 -31.66
N PRO A 534 -14.99 16.22 -31.08
CA PRO A 534 -14.73 17.68 -31.09
C PRO A 534 -13.33 18.37 -31.07
N CYS A 535 -12.15 17.77 -30.78
CA CYS A 535 -10.85 18.39 -31.17
C CYS A 535 -10.60 18.35 -32.69
N CYS A 536 -11.45 17.64 -33.43
CA CYS A 536 -11.77 18.02 -34.81
C CYS A 536 -12.56 19.34 -34.86
N THR A 537 -11.81 20.42 -34.62
CA THR A 537 -11.81 21.64 -35.42
C THR A 537 -12.55 21.49 -36.77
N GLY A 538 -12.02 20.65 -37.65
CA GLY A 538 -12.56 20.26 -38.94
C GLY A 538 -12.90 18.79 -38.91
N MET A 539 -14.01 18.40 -39.53
CA MET A 539 -14.61 17.12 -39.18
C MET A 539 -13.97 15.97 -39.97
N GLY A 540 -12.71 15.71 -39.67
CA GLY A 540 -11.92 14.57 -40.13
C GLY A 540 -10.88 14.03 -39.13
N THR A 541 -10.48 14.72 -38.04
CA THR A 541 -9.41 14.26 -37.08
C THR A 541 -9.57 14.79 -35.63
N GLY A 542 -9.71 13.95 -34.57
CA GLY A 542 -9.80 14.46 -33.17
C GLY A 542 -10.10 13.47 -32.01
N THR A 543 -10.67 13.97 -30.90
CA THR A 543 -10.73 13.40 -29.51
C THR A 543 -11.44 12.05 -29.28
N CYS A 544 -11.43 11.08 -30.19
CA CYS A 544 -11.94 9.74 -29.85
C CYS A 544 -11.03 8.59 -30.27
N ASP A 545 -9.81 8.60 -29.74
CA ASP A 545 -9.61 7.62 -28.67
C ASP A 545 -10.63 7.89 -27.54
N PRO A 546 -11.48 6.92 -27.15
CA PRO A 546 -12.19 7.05 -25.89
C PRO A 546 -11.17 7.31 -24.77
N GLN A 547 -11.60 7.93 -23.66
CA GLN A 547 -10.71 8.24 -22.51
C GLN A 547 -10.29 6.98 -21.72
N THR A 548 -10.11 5.86 -22.40
CA THR A 548 -9.57 4.60 -21.90
C THR A 548 -8.06 4.71 -21.78
N LEU A 549 -7.62 5.25 -20.65
CA LEU A 549 -6.26 5.13 -20.15
C LEU A 549 -5.71 3.72 -20.43
N LYS A 550 -4.58 3.62 -21.13
CA LYS A 550 -3.91 2.36 -21.41
C LYS A 550 -2.72 2.14 -20.46
N PRO A 551 -2.91 1.56 -19.26
CA PRO A 551 -1.80 1.13 -18.43
C PRO A 551 -1.05 -0.03 -19.09
N CYS A 552 0.25 -0.09 -18.89
CA CYS A 552 1.13 -1.10 -19.45
C CYS A 552 2.24 -1.49 -18.46
N GLN A 553 2.90 -2.62 -18.72
CA GLN A 553 4.11 -3.06 -18.00
C GLN A 553 5.32 -3.18 -18.95
N SER A 554 5.07 -3.15 -20.26
CA SER A 554 6.03 -3.34 -21.33
C SER A 554 5.47 -2.79 -22.67
N ASN A 555 6.34 -2.50 -23.64
CA ASN A 555 5.90 -2.13 -24.99
C ASN A 555 5.00 -3.19 -25.66
N SER A 556 5.06 -4.46 -25.26
CA SER A 556 4.18 -5.51 -25.80
C SER A 556 2.70 -5.36 -25.41
N ASP A 557 2.39 -4.58 -24.37
CA ASP A 557 1.02 -4.23 -23.99
C ASP A 557 0.47 -3.07 -24.85
N CYS A 558 1.38 -2.32 -25.48
CA CYS A 558 1.11 -1.16 -26.33
C CYS A 558 1.03 -1.59 -27.79
N THR A 559 -0.11 -2.17 -28.17
CA THR A 559 -0.29 -2.79 -29.50
C THR A 559 -0.59 -1.82 -30.64
N ASP A 560 -0.76 -0.52 -30.38
CA ASP A 560 -0.94 0.49 -31.43
C ASP A 560 0.40 1.13 -31.82
N ALA A 561 0.61 1.32 -33.13
CA ALA A 561 1.82 1.90 -33.68
C ALA A 561 1.93 3.42 -33.44
N ALA A 562 0.85 4.11 -33.05
CA ALA A 562 0.88 5.49 -32.59
C ALA A 562 1.47 5.64 -31.18
N TRP A 563 1.30 4.61 -30.33
CA TRP A 563 1.64 4.63 -28.90
C TRP A 563 2.60 3.50 -28.48
N PRO A 564 3.66 3.18 -29.24
CA PRO A 564 4.37 1.89 -29.13
C PRO A 564 5.25 1.73 -27.88
N ASP A 565 5.48 2.81 -27.13
CA ASP A 565 6.39 2.85 -26.01
C ASP A 565 5.63 2.89 -24.68
N CYS A 566 5.95 1.94 -23.79
CA CYS A 566 5.36 1.89 -22.45
C CYS A 566 6.25 2.66 -21.48
N GLU A 567 5.90 3.90 -21.17
CA GLU A 567 6.70 4.84 -20.38
C GLU A 567 5.86 5.51 -19.29
N GLN A 568 6.50 6.21 -18.36
CA GLN A 568 5.82 7.23 -17.55
C GLN A 568 6.13 8.63 -18.12
N ARG A 569 5.76 9.73 -17.47
CA ARG A 569 6.08 11.06 -18.03
C ARG A 569 7.59 11.32 -18.06
N ASN A 570 8.26 11.22 -16.91
CA ASN A 570 9.71 11.17 -16.82
C ASN A 570 10.19 10.14 -15.77
N GLN A 571 11.14 9.29 -16.16
CA GLN A 571 11.62 8.15 -15.39
C GLN A 571 12.10 8.50 -13.97
N GLY A 572 11.88 7.57 -13.02
CA GLY A 572 12.18 7.78 -11.60
C GLY A 572 10.92 8.05 -10.79
N ALA A 573 11.09 8.68 -9.62
CA ALA A 573 9.98 8.96 -8.70
C ALA A 573 10.30 10.16 -7.82
N PHE A 574 9.33 11.05 -7.59
CA PHE A 574 9.37 12.08 -6.56
C PHE A 574 10.64 12.97 -6.63
N HIS A 575 10.89 13.60 -7.79
CA HIS A 575 12.13 14.33 -8.14
C HIS A 575 13.40 13.45 -8.29
N GLN A 576 13.35 12.16 -7.95
CA GLN A 576 14.51 11.26 -8.00
C GLN A 576 14.58 10.50 -9.33
N THR A 577 15.19 11.10 -10.35
CA THR A 577 15.52 10.44 -11.64
C THR A 577 16.37 9.15 -11.49
N GLY A 578 17.03 8.98 -10.33
CA GLY A 578 17.79 7.78 -9.99
C GLY A 578 16.96 6.60 -9.47
N ALA A 579 15.70 6.81 -9.08
CA ALA A 579 14.88 5.86 -8.32
C ALA A 579 14.60 4.55 -9.07
N ALA A 580 14.93 3.42 -8.46
CA ALA A 580 14.62 2.08 -8.97
C ALA A 580 13.63 1.33 -8.07
N THR A 581 13.53 1.65 -6.77
CA THR A 581 12.46 1.13 -5.90
C THR A 581 11.95 2.23 -4.99
N VAL A 582 10.64 2.25 -4.79
CA VAL A 582 9.91 3.04 -3.79
C VAL A 582 9.23 2.06 -2.85
N PHE A 583 9.37 2.24 -1.54
CA PHE A 583 8.63 1.46 -0.56
C PHE A 583 8.24 2.30 0.66
N GLU A 584 7.11 1.96 1.24
CA GLU A 584 6.58 2.47 2.51
C GLU A 584 6.32 1.29 3.45
N VAL A 585 6.51 1.50 4.75
CA VAL A 585 6.43 0.49 5.82
C VAL A 585 5.40 0.92 6.85
N GLY A 586 4.27 0.22 6.85
CA GLY A 586 3.22 0.38 7.84
C GLY A 586 3.59 -0.21 9.20
N ALA A 587 2.71 0.03 10.17
CA ALA A 587 2.81 -0.49 11.53
C ALA A 587 1.45 -1.05 11.94
N PRO A 588 1.34 -2.35 12.29
CA PRO A 588 0.09 -2.93 12.75
C PRO A 588 -0.23 -2.46 14.17
N ALA A 589 -1.51 -2.27 14.46
CA ALA A 589 -2.00 -1.64 15.70
C ALA A 589 -1.74 -2.44 16.99
N GLY A 590 -1.34 -3.70 16.91
CA GLY A 590 -1.36 -4.62 18.05
C GLY A 590 -2.79 -5.09 18.40
N SER A 591 -2.97 -5.62 19.61
CA SER A 591 -4.22 -6.27 20.02
C SER A 591 -5.33 -5.24 20.35
N MET A 592 -6.19 -4.95 19.38
CA MET A 592 -7.36 -4.07 19.52
C MET A 592 -8.54 -4.70 20.29
N ILE A 593 -8.38 -5.91 20.85
CA ILE A 593 -9.43 -6.68 21.55
C ILE A 593 -9.93 -5.99 22.84
N ASP A 594 -9.15 -5.07 23.39
CA ASP A 594 -9.57 -4.25 24.55
C ASP A 594 -10.55 -3.12 24.20
N GLY A 595 -10.79 -2.86 22.89
CA GLY A 595 -11.64 -1.77 22.42
C GLY A 595 -11.04 -0.37 22.59
N ALA A 596 -9.75 -0.27 22.92
CA ALA A 596 -9.02 1.00 22.95
C ALA A 596 -8.53 1.40 21.55
N ALA A 597 -8.17 2.67 21.39
CA ALA A 597 -7.47 3.16 20.21
C ALA A 597 -5.96 2.87 20.35
N HIS A 598 -5.38 2.20 19.35
CA HIS A 598 -3.95 1.85 19.33
C HIS A 598 -3.26 2.47 18.12
N ALA A 599 -2.05 2.99 18.34
CA ALA A 599 -1.24 3.60 17.29
C ALA A 599 -0.91 2.61 16.18
N SER A 600 -1.14 3.02 14.93
CA SER A 600 -1.00 2.22 13.72
C SER A 600 -0.52 3.12 12.57
N THR A 601 0.02 2.53 11.52
CA THR A 601 0.36 3.24 10.29
C THR A 601 -0.08 2.42 9.09
N LEU A 602 -1.00 2.97 8.30
CA LEU A 602 -1.37 2.44 7.00
C LEU A 602 -0.46 3.04 5.92
N VAL A 603 -0.07 2.26 4.92
CA VAL A 603 0.76 2.72 3.80
C VAL A 603 0.22 2.22 2.47
N SER A 604 0.51 2.95 1.39
CA SER A 604 0.26 2.49 0.02
C SER A 604 1.28 3.09 -0.95
N VAL A 605 1.69 2.29 -1.95
CA VAL A 605 2.46 2.72 -3.11
C VAL A 605 1.68 2.33 -4.36
N PHE A 606 1.32 3.32 -5.16
CA PHE A 606 0.32 3.22 -6.23
C PHE A 606 0.81 3.87 -7.53
N CYS A 607 -0.04 3.89 -8.55
CA CYS A 607 0.17 4.67 -9.77
C CYS A 607 -0.91 5.73 -9.92
N ILE A 608 -0.52 6.87 -10.45
CA ILE A 608 -1.42 7.96 -10.85
C ILE A 608 -1.34 8.02 -12.39
N PRO A 609 -2.48 7.90 -13.11
CA PRO A 609 -2.52 8.06 -14.57
C PRO A 609 -2.28 9.51 -15.00
N PRO A 610 -2.09 9.81 -16.31
CA PRO A 610 -2.29 11.17 -16.79
C PRO A 610 -3.69 11.65 -16.41
N THR A 611 -3.82 12.94 -16.07
CA THR A 611 -5.11 13.61 -15.93
C THR A 611 -5.61 14.21 -17.25
N PHE A 612 -4.72 14.27 -18.25
CA PHE A 612 -4.86 15.01 -19.49
C PHE A 612 -5.07 16.53 -19.32
N ASN A 613 -4.86 17.04 -18.11
CA ASN A 613 -4.66 18.47 -17.88
C ASN A 613 -3.16 18.76 -17.92
N GLY A 614 -2.68 19.33 -19.03
CA GLY A 614 -1.27 19.65 -19.23
C GLY A 614 -0.64 20.58 -18.19
N ALA A 615 -1.41 21.29 -17.36
CA ALA A 615 -0.88 22.06 -16.24
C ALA A 615 -0.72 21.21 -14.96
N ILE A 616 -1.59 20.22 -14.72
CA ILE A 616 -1.42 19.25 -13.63
C ILE A 616 -0.30 18.29 -14.01
N ASP A 617 -0.39 17.66 -15.18
CA ASP A 617 0.51 16.58 -15.58
C ASP A 617 1.96 17.06 -15.78
N ALA A 618 2.16 18.34 -16.12
CA ALA A 618 3.50 18.94 -16.19
C ALA A 618 4.05 19.43 -14.84
N ALA A 619 3.20 19.70 -13.85
CA ALA A 619 3.64 20.09 -12.51
C ALA A 619 3.89 18.86 -11.62
N ALA A 620 2.95 17.91 -11.65
CA ALA A 620 2.94 16.68 -10.86
C ALA A 620 3.56 15.46 -11.61
N ASP A 621 4.31 15.73 -12.68
CA ASP A 621 5.01 14.75 -13.54
C ASP A 621 4.23 13.44 -13.78
N LEU A 622 3.01 13.59 -14.32
CA LEU A 622 2.03 12.50 -14.51
C LEU A 622 1.95 12.02 -15.97
N PRO A 623 1.77 10.70 -16.22
CA PRO A 623 1.66 9.63 -15.23
C PRO A 623 2.95 9.38 -14.46
N GLY A 624 2.80 8.93 -13.22
CA GLY A 624 3.89 8.67 -12.30
C GLY A 624 3.48 7.81 -11.11
N PRO A 625 4.45 7.38 -10.29
CA PRO A 625 4.17 6.72 -9.01
C PRO A 625 3.46 7.65 -8.03
N GLY A 626 2.86 7.06 -7.01
CA GLY A 626 2.48 7.74 -5.78
C GLY A 626 2.83 6.89 -4.57
N ALA A 627 3.14 7.52 -3.45
CA ALA A 627 3.38 6.86 -2.17
C ALA A 627 2.76 7.69 -1.04
N VAL A 628 2.13 7.01 -0.09
CA VAL A 628 1.54 7.64 1.09
C VAL A 628 1.81 6.80 2.33
N SER A 629 2.07 7.49 3.44
CA SER A 629 1.98 6.94 4.79
C SER A 629 0.94 7.69 5.60
N LEU A 630 0.08 6.95 6.28
CA LEU A 630 -1.00 7.43 7.13
C LEU A 630 -0.78 6.89 8.55
N PRO A 631 0.01 7.57 9.39
CA PRO A 631 0.01 7.37 10.84
C PRO A 631 -1.36 7.70 11.41
N GLY A 632 -1.75 7.02 12.48
CA GLY A 632 -3.04 7.22 13.12
C GLY A 632 -3.31 6.24 14.25
N HIS A 633 -4.56 6.13 14.65
CA HIS A 633 -5.02 5.17 15.65
C HIS A 633 -6.12 4.30 15.06
N ALA A 634 -6.01 2.99 15.26
CA ALA A 634 -7.03 2.01 14.90
C ALA A 634 -7.80 1.59 16.17
N GLN A 635 -9.13 1.52 16.09
CA GLN A 635 -9.99 1.17 17.22
C GLN A 635 -11.16 0.27 16.79
N LEU A 636 -11.39 -0.82 17.53
CA LEU A 636 -12.60 -1.62 17.38
C LEU A 636 -13.72 -1.06 18.24
N LEU A 637 -14.87 -0.77 17.60
CA LEU A 637 -16.03 -0.15 18.24
C LEU A 637 -17.29 -1.04 18.17
N PRO A 638 -18.18 -0.99 19.18
CA PRO A 638 -19.50 -1.63 19.15
C PRO A 638 -20.36 -1.16 17.98
#